data_AF-A0A8T2T531-F1
#
_entry.id   AF-A0A8T2T531-F1
#
_cell.length_a   1.000
_cell.length_b   1.000
_cell.length_c   1.000
_cell.angle_alpha   90.00
_cell.angle_beta   90.00
_cell.angle_gamma   90.00
#
_symmetry.space_group_name_H-M   'P 1'
#
loop_
_entity.id
_entity.type
_entity.pdbx_description
1 polymer ?
#
loop_
_entity_poly.entity_id
_entity_poly.type
_entity_poly.pdbx_seq_one_letter_code
_entity_poly.pdbx_strand_id
1 'polypeptide(L)'
;MFKRLIRGRGDGFLVDASQKGTKFLTERTWDAVIVGGGHNGLTCAAYLARAGLQVVVLERRSVLGGAAVTEEVFPGFKFSRASYLQSLLRPSIIRDLLEFLVAPASRVLDSWFVSDILKATLATDAAIGTMETIHSSGSGYVLLHHVMGETNGARGIWSYVEGGMGSISKALGISAMEFGAVLVTSAEVNQISTKEHFSGQLATGVVLSDGTEVKARAVLSNATPHVTFQKLIPEGILPNTFLQKIKTINYKSNDFSSCCFNLIDEYAPGFTSSIINYEMLTPPDLEEIFGLTGGNIFHGAMGLDGVFLLRPLKGWSSYRTPIKGLYICGSGAHPGGGVTGAPGRNCARVVIKDTKIFLG
;
A
#
# COMPACT_ATOMS: atom_id res chain seq x y z
N MET A 1 29.32 -44.57 -13.95
CA MET A 1 28.17 -45.35 -14.47
C MET A 1 27.08 -44.34 -14.87
N PHE A 2 26.81 -44.17 -16.17
CA PHE A 2 25.90 -43.14 -16.69
C PHE A 2 24.45 -43.43 -16.29
N LYS A 3 23.81 -42.54 -15.52
CA LYS A 3 22.36 -42.63 -15.25
C LYS A 3 21.62 -41.80 -16.29
N ARG A 4 20.94 -42.47 -17.22
CA ARG A 4 20.00 -41.86 -18.17
C ARG A 4 18.74 -41.44 -17.39
N LEU A 5 18.62 -40.16 -17.03
CA LEU A 5 17.39 -39.63 -16.46
C LEU A 5 16.45 -39.19 -17.59
N ILE A 6 15.40 -39.99 -17.81
CA ILE A 6 14.16 -39.68 -18.54
C ILE A 6 14.25 -39.81 -20.08
N ARG A 7 13.34 -40.61 -20.65
CA ARG A 7 13.13 -40.76 -22.10
C ARG A 7 12.47 -39.49 -22.67
N GLY A 8 13.29 -38.61 -23.25
CA GLY A 8 12.89 -37.53 -24.16
C GLY A 8 13.79 -37.55 -25.40
N ARG A 9 13.35 -36.96 -26.52
CA ARG A 9 13.94 -37.06 -27.88
C ARG A 9 15.37 -36.49 -28.06
N GLY A 10 16.16 -36.26 -27.00
CA GLY A 10 17.49 -35.64 -27.11
C GLY A 10 18.59 -36.41 -26.36
N ASP A 11 19.80 -36.39 -26.91
CA ASP A 11 21.04 -37.01 -26.40
C ASP A 11 21.64 -36.24 -25.19
N GLY A 12 20.81 -35.69 -24.31
CA GLY A 12 21.28 -34.95 -23.13
C GLY A 12 21.92 -35.89 -22.11
N PHE A 13 23.12 -35.54 -21.63
CA PHE A 13 23.81 -36.28 -20.57
C PHE A 13 24.48 -35.32 -19.56
N LEU A 14 24.41 -35.66 -18.27
CA LEU A 14 25.14 -34.95 -17.21
C LEU A 14 26.57 -35.51 -17.14
N VAL A 15 27.56 -34.62 -17.16
CA VAL A 15 28.99 -34.99 -17.04
C VAL A 15 29.57 -34.37 -15.78
N ASP A 16 30.27 -35.18 -14.98
CA ASP A 16 31.17 -34.67 -13.95
C ASP A 16 32.55 -34.37 -14.57
N ALA A 17 32.86 -33.08 -14.69
CA ALA A 17 34.11 -32.62 -15.27
C ALA A 17 35.35 -33.10 -14.50
N SER A 18 35.24 -33.39 -13.20
CA SER A 18 36.34 -33.94 -12.40
C SER A 18 36.72 -35.36 -12.81
N GLN A 19 35.78 -36.12 -13.37
CA GLN A 19 35.99 -37.50 -13.78
C GLN A 19 36.34 -37.63 -15.27
N LYS A 20 35.67 -36.85 -16.14
CA LYS A 20 35.79 -36.98 -17.60
C LYS A 20 36.70 -35.91 -18.24
N GLY A 21 37.10 -34.89 -17.47
CA GLY A 21 37.77 -33.69 -18.01
C GLY A 21 36.83 -32.85 -18.88
N THR A 22 37.35 -31.75 -19.43
CA THR A 22 36.56 -30.75 -20.19
C THR A 22 36.85 -30.72 -21.69
N LYS A 23 37.79 -31.53 -22.19
CA LYS A 23 38.23 -31.50 -23.60
C LYS A 23 37.10 -31.73 -24.62
N PHE A 24 36.10 -32.55 -24.26
CA PHE A 24 34.94 -32.80 -25.14
C PHE A 24 34.09 -31.53 -25.40
N LEU A 25 34.20 -30.51 -24.54
CA LEU A 25 33.48 -29.24 -24.72
C LEU A 25 34.00 -28.45 -25.93
N THR A 26 35.25 -28.69 -26.35
CA THR A 26 35.89 -28.02 -27.49
C THR A 26 35.80 -28.83 -28.80
N GLU A 27 35.24 -30.05 -28.76
CA GLU A 27 35.09 -30.92 -29.95
C GLU A 27 33.94 -30.49 -30.87
N ARG A 28 33.08 -29.55 -30.42
CA ARG A 28 31.96 -28.98 -31.20
C ARG A 28 31.73 -27.52 -30.80
N THR A 29 31.03 -26.77 -31.66
CA THR A 29 30.53 -25.42 -31.34
C THR A 29 29.16 -25.51 -30.68
N TRP A 30 28.92 -24.69 -29.65
CA TRP A 30 27.63 -24.60 -28.95
C TRP A 30 26.88 -23.34 -29.36
N ASP A 31 25.57 -23.45 -29.56
CA ASP A 31 24.70 -22.31 -29.89
C ASP A 31 24.48 -21.38 -28.67
N ALA A 32 24.52 -21.94 -27.46
CA ALA A 32 24.47 -21.16 -26.23
C ALA A 32 25.21 -21.85 -25.07
N VAL A 33 25.88 -21.03 -24.25
CA VAL A 33 26.53 -21.45 -22.99
C VAL A 33 25.83 -20.75 -21.82
N ILE A 34 25.37 -21.53 -20.85
CA ILE A 34 24.73 -21.02 -19.63
C ILE A 34 25.68 -21.26 -18.46
N VAL A 35 26.02 -20.19 -17.75
CA VAL A 35 26.87 -20.27 -16.54
C VAL A 35 25.98 -20.34 -15.31
N GLY A 36 26.06 -21.44 -14.57
CA GLY A 36 25.28 -21.73 -13.38
C GLY A 36 24.14 -22.74 -13.62
N GLY A 37 24.17 -23.86 -12.90
CA GLY A 37 23.19 -24.94 -12.90
C GLY A 37 22.07 -24.75 -11.87
N GLY A 38 21.71 -23.50 -11.55
CA GLY A 38 20.54 -23.19 -10.74
C GLY A 38 19.23 -23.40 -11.49
N HIS A 39 18.09 -23.45 -10.77
CA HIS A 39 16.76 -23.68 -11.36
C HIS A 39 16.43 -22.78 -12.56
N ASN A 40 16.82 -21.49 -12.54
CA ASN A 40 16.61 -20.58 -13.68
C ASN A 40 17.50 -20.91 -14.89
N GLY A 41 18.79 -21.20 -14.66
CA GLY A 41 19.71 -21.59 -15.73
C GLY A 41 19.27 -22.90 -16.41
N LEU A 42 18.83 -23.87 -15.62
CA LEU A 42 18.29 -25.14 -16.12
C LEU A 42 16.97 -24.96 -16.90
N THR A 43 16.09 -24.06 -16.44
CA THR A 43 14.86 -23.74 -17.16
C THR A 43 15.18 -23.11 -18.51
N CYS A 44 16.08 -22.12 -18.55
CA CYS A 44 16.55 -21.49 -19.79
C CYS A 44 17.12 -22.54 -20.76
N ALA A 45 17.98 -23.43 -20.26
CA ALA A 45 18.57 -24.52 -21.05
C ALA A 45 17.51 -25.44 -21.67
N ALA A 46 16.48 -25.82 -20.91
CA ALA A 46 15.42 -26.69 -21.39
C ALA A 46 14.62 -26.06 -22.54
N TYR A 47 14.31 -24.76 -22.47
CA TYR A 47 13.60 -24.05 -23.54
C TYR A 47 14.44 -23.92 -24.81
N LEU A 48 15.72 -23.55 -24.68
CA LEU A 48 16.64 -23.43 -25.81
C LEU A 48 16.89 -24.79 -26.49
N ALA A 49 17.11 -25.85 -25.70
CA ALA A 49 17.25 -27.21 -26.24
C ALA A 49 15.97 -27.70 -26.93
N ARG A 50 14.78 -27.38 -26.37
CA ARG A 50 13.49 -27.69 -27.01
C ARG A 50 13.30 -26.96 -28.35
N ALA A 51 13.90 -25.78 -28.50
CA ALA A 51 13.92 -25.04 -29.76
C ALA A 51 14.94 -25.59 -30.78
N GLY A 52 15.64 -26.68 -30.45
CA GLY A 52 16.60 -27.34 -31.34
C GLY A 52 18.04 -26.83 -31.24
N LEU A 53 18.31 -25.90 -30.31
CA LEU A 53 19.66 -25.33 -30.12
C LEU A 53 20.56 -26.29 -29.32
N GLN A 54 21.84 -26.33 -29.68
CA GLN A 54 22.90 -27.02 -28.96
C GLN A 54 23.36 -26.17 -27.77
N VAL A 55 22.91 -26.52 -26.56
CA VAL A 55 23.15 -25.72 -25.35
C VAL A 55 24.01 -26.50 -24.36
N VAL A 56 24.95 -25.83 -23.71
CA VAL A 56 25.71 -26.39 -22.59
C VAL A 56 25.53 -25.54 -21.33
N VAL A 57 25.31 -26.19 -20.18
CA VAL A 57 25.21 -25.56 -18.86
C VAL A 57 26.46 -25.91 -18.05
N LEU A 58 27.14 -24.91 -17.52
CA LEU A 58 28.36 -25.07 -16.72
C LEU A 58 28.07 -24.68 -15.27
N GLU A 59 28.00 -25.67 -14.38
CA GLU A 59 27.87 -25.49 -12.94
C GLU A 59 29.21 -25.74 -12.26
N ARG A 60 29.58 -24.87 -11.31
CA ARG A 60 30.85 -24.98 -10.58
C ARG A 60 30.81 -26.05 -9.49
N ARG A 61 29.64 -26.35 -8.94
CA ARG A 61 29.43 -27.38 -7.91
C ARG A 61 29.28 -28.76 -8.56
N SER A 62 29.49 -29.82 -7.79
CA SER A 62 29.22 -31.19 -8.20
C SER A 62 27.72 -31.54 -8.32
N VAL A 63 26.83 -30.59 -8.00
CA VAL A 63 25.37 -30.78 -7.94
C VAL A 63 24.63 -29.64 -8.63
N LEU A 64 23.50 -29.97 -9.26
CA LEU A 64 22.59 -29.00 -9.88
C LEU A 64 21.50 -28.55 -8.89
N GLY A 65 20.87 -27.40 -9.15
CA GLY A 65 19.72 -26.88 -8.40
C GLY A 65 19.95 -25.51 -7.77
N GLY A 66 21.20 -25.07 -7.61
CA GLY A 66 21.53 -23.77 -7.02
C GLY A 66 20.96 -23.62 -5.60
N ALA A 67 20.21 -22.54 -5.34
CA ALA A 67 19.55 -22.34 -4.04
C ALA A 67 18.42 -23.35 -3.74
N ALA A 68 17.94 -24.09 -4.75
CA ALA A 68 16.89 -25.09 -4.62
C ALA A 68 17.44 -26.53 -4.52
N VAL A 69 18.68 -26.69 -4.05
CA VAL A 69 19.31 -28.00 -3.87
C VAL A 69 18.92 -28.65 -2.54
N THR A 70 18.70 -29.96 -2.59
CA THR A 70 18.57 -30.82 -1.40
C THR A 70 19.85 -31.62 -1.23
N GLU A 71 20.52 -31.48 -0.09
CA GLU A 71 21.80 -32.13 0.21
C GLU A 71 21.73 -32.87 1.56
N GLU A 72 22.49 -33.95 1.67
CA GLU A 72 22.68 -34.65 2.94
C GLU A 72 23.81 -33.97 3.71
N VAL A 73 23.44 -33.13 4.68
CA VAL A 73 24.41 -32.40 5.52
C VAL A 73 24.84 -33.24 6.73
N PHE A 74 23.94 -34.10 7.21
CA PHE A 74 24.21 -35.07 8.27
C PHE A 74 23.84 -36.48 7.78
N PRO A 75 24.61 -37.53 8.13
CA PRO A 75 24.31 -38.89 7.69
C PRO A 75 22.87 -39.30 8.04
N GLY A 76 22.12 -39.71 7.02
CA GLY A 76 20.71 -40.11 7.13
C GLY A 76 19.70 -38.96 7.00
N PHE A 77 20.12 -37.69 6.92
CA PHE A 77 19.22 -36.54 6.91
C PHE A 77 19.49 -35.58 5.73
N LYS A 78 18.46 -35.36 4.91
CA LYS A 78 18.49 -34.45 3.76
C LYS A 78 17.82 -33.13 4.09
N PHE A 79 18.46 -32.03 3.71
CA PHE A 79 17.98 -30.68 3.95
C PHE A 79 17.93 -29.88 2.64
N SER A 80 16.90 -29.08 2.46
CA SER A 80 16.91 -27.99 1.47
C SER A 80 17.85 -26.88 1.97
N ARG A 81 18.89 -26.56 1.20
CA ARG A 81 20.01 -25.76 1.72
C ARG A 81 19.77 -24.27 1.78
N ALA A 82 18.83 -23.74 0.99
CA ALA A 82 18.45 -22.33 1.03
C ALA A 82 16.96 -22.12 0.75
N SER A 83 16.47 -22.57 -0.41
CA SER A 83 15.05 -22.46 -0.77
C SER A 83 14.31 -23.76 -0.46
N TYR A 84 13.27 -23.69 0.37
CA TYR A 84 12.46 -24.84 0.80
C TYR A 84 10.97 -24.72 0.42
N LEU A 85 10.55 -23.58 -0.13
CA LEU A 85 9.19 -23.31 -0.58
C LEU A 85 9.20 -23.04 -2.09
N GLN A 86 8.39 -23.78 -2.84
CA GLN A 86 8.13 -23.54 -4.26
C GLN A 86 6.73 -22.92 -4.41
N SER A 87 6.66 -21.61 -4.67
CA SER A 87 5.41 -20.95 -5.04
C SER A 87 5.67 -19.71 -5.90
N LEU A 88 4.87 -19.53 -6.93
CA LEU A 88 4.64 -18.25 -7.60
C LEU A 88 3.13 -17.97 -7.49
N LEU A 89 2.75 -16.69 -7.50
CA LEU A 89 1.35 -16.31 -7.61
C LEU A 89 0.76 -16.98 -8.86
N ARG A 90 -0.32 -17.74 -8.71
CA ARG A 90 -0.97 -18.41 -9.84
C ARG A 90 -1.31 -17.33 -10.90
N PRO A 91 -1.16 -17.61 -12.20
CA PRO A 91 -1.57 -16.68 -13.24
C PRO A 91 -3.04 -16.22 -13.16
N SER A 92 -3.92 -17.03 -12.58
CA SER A 92 -5.28 -16.61 -12.21
C SER A 92 -5.25 -15.51 -11.14
N ILE A 93 -4.51 -15.69 -10.06
CA ILE A 93 -4.35 -14.68 -9.00
C ILE A 93 -3.72 -13.39 -9.54
N ILE A 94 -2.78 -13.46 -10.49
CA ILE A 94 -2.19 -12.26 -11.11
C ILE A 94 -3.19 -11.55 -12.03
N ARG A 95 -3.98 -12.28 -12.82
CA ARG A 95 -5.02 -11.71 -13.69
C ARG A 95 -6.14 -11.08 -12.87
N ASP A 96 -6.64 -11.81 -11.89
CA ASP A 96 -7.72 -11.36 -11.03
C ASP A 96 -7.25 -10.17 -10.18
N LEU A 97 -6.03 -10.19 -9.63
CA LEU A 97 -5.48 -9.04 -8.89
C LEU A 97 -5.38 -7.79 -9.77
N LEU A 98 -4.90 -7.90 -11.01
CA LEU A 98 -4.88 -6.77 -11.95
C LEU A 98 -6.29 -6.31 -12.30
N GLU A 99 -7.23 -7.24 -12.49
CA GLU A 99 -8.63 -6.92 -12.76
C GLU A 99 -9.28 -6.19 -11.59
N PHE A 100 -9.14 -6.66 -10.35
CA PHE A 100 -9.58 -5.92 -9.17
C PHE A 100 -8.90 -4.55 -9.10
N LEU A 101 -7.62 -4.43 -9.40
CA LEU A 101 -6.92 -3.14 -9.36
C LEU A 101 -7.48 -2.12 -10.36
N VAL A 102 -7.76 -2.53 -11.60
CA VAL A 102 -8.06 -1.57 -12.69
C VAL A 102 -9.50 -1.58 -13.19
N ALA A 103 -10.26 -2.65 -12.98
CA ALA A 103 -11.61 -2.74 -13.51
C ALA A 103 -12.64 -2.02 -12.61
N PRO A 104 -13.77 -1.62 -13.20
CA PRO A 104 -14.95 -1.26 -12.42
C PRO A 104 -15.46 -2.42 -11.56
N ALA A 105 -15.93 -2.12 -10.35
CA ALA A 105 -16.50 -3.11 -9.44
C ALA A 105 -17.71 -3.83 -10.06
N SER A 106 -18.56 -3.11 -10.82
CA SER A 106 -19.66 -3.69 -11.59
C SER A 106 -19.21 -4.82 -12.51
N ARG A 107 -18.12 -4.61 -13.28
CA ARG A 107 -17.55 -5.65 -14.16
C ARG A 107 -17.08 -6.87 -13.38
N VAL A 108 -16.39 -6.64 -12.26
CA VAL A 108 -15.94 -7.72 -11.38
C VAL A 108 -17.16 -8.48 -10.87
N LEU A 109 -18.15 -7.80 -10.32
CA LEU A 109 -19.35 -8.44 -9.77
C LEU A 109 -20.15 -9.23 -10.82
N ASP A 110 -20.33 -8.68 -12.02
CA ASP A 110 -21.04 -9.36 -13.12
C ASP A 110 -20.32 -10.61 -13.63
N SER A 111 -18.99 -10.67 -13.50
CA SER A 111 -18.21 -11.84 -13.92
C SER A 111 -18.33 -13.04 -12.97
N TRP A 112 -18.69 -12.80 -11.70
CA TRP A 112 -18.76 -13.84 -10.66
C TRP A 112 -20.18 -14.13 -10.16
N PHE A 113 -21.10 -13.17 -10.29
CA PHE A 113 -22.42 -13.26 -9.69
C PHE A 113 -23.52 -12.94 -10.70
N VAL A 114 -24.55 -13.78 -10.71
CA VAL A 114 -25.73 -13.59 -11.58
C VAL A 114 -26.82 -12.77 -10.87
N SER A 115 -26.95 -12.91 -9.54
CA SER A 115 -28.01 -12.25 -8.77
C SER A 115 -27.76 -10.76 -8.59
N ASP A 116 -28.70 -9.93 -9.06
CA ASP A 116 -28.64 -8.48 -8.87
C ASP A 116 -28.72 -8.07 -7.39
N ILE A 117 -29.44 -8.83 -6.57
CA ILE A 117 -29.52 -8.59 -5.11
C ILE A 117 -28.12 -8.77 -4.48
N LEU A 118 -27.45 -9.87 -4.79
CA LEU A 118 -26.10 -10.14 -4.26
C LEU A 118 -25.08 -9.13 -4.78
N LYS A 119 -25.14 -8.78 -6.07
CA LYS A 119 -24.29 -7.76 -6.67
C LYS A 119 -24.51 -6.41 -6.00
N ALA A 120 -25.76 -5.99 -5.74
CA ALA A 120 -26.07 -4.75 -5.05
C ALA A 120 -25.48 -4.71 -3.63
N THR A 121 -25.61 -5.80 -2.86
CA THR A 121 -25.03 -5.88 -1.51
C THR A 121 -23.51 -5.76 -1.52
N LEU A 122 -22.83 -6.45 -2.44
CA LEU A 122 -21.36 -6.39 -2.54
C LEU A 122 -20.87 -5.06 -3.15
N ALA A 123 -21.68 -4.42 -4.00
CA ALA A 123 -21.33 -3.16 -4.66
C ALA A 123 -21.23 -1.99 -3.67
N THR A 124 -21.90 -2.06 -2.52
CA THR A 124 -21.78 -1.06 -1.45
C THR A 124 -20.32 -0.89 -1.01
N ASP A 125 -19.58 -1.99 -0.83
CA ASP A 125 -18.17 -1.97 -0.42
C ASP A 125 -17.25 -1.30 -1.45
N ALA A 126 -17.65 -1.27 -2.72
CA ALA A 126 -16.87 -0.62 -3.78
C ALA A 126 -17.04 0.91 -3.82
N ALA A 127 -18.07 1.45 -3.17
CA ALA A 127 -18.36 2.88 -3.13
C ALA A 127 -17.79 3.57 -1.88
N ILE A 128 -17.51 2.82 -0.81
CA ILE A 128 -17.04 3.37 0.46
C ILE A 128 -15.64 3.99 0.29
N GLY A 129 -15.55 5.31 0.49
CA GLY A 129 -14.28 6.04 0.56
C GLY A 129 -13.73 6.63 -0.74
N THR A 130 -14.42 6.42 -1.87
CA THR A 130 -14.00 6.98 -3.17
C THR A 130 -14.87 8.12 -3.67
N MET A 131 -16.10 8.27 -3.16
CA MET A 131 -17.12 9.20 -3.72
C MET A 131 -17.40 8.94 -5.22
N GLU A 132 -17.06 7.74 -5.70
CA GLU A 132 -17.15 7.32 -7.11
C GLU A 132 -18.22 6.24 -7.29
N THR A 133 -18.73 6.10 -8.52
CA THR A 133 -19.70 5.04 -8.85
C THR A 133 -19.04 3.66 -8.98
N ILE A 134 -19.82 2.59 -8.85
CA ILE A 134 -19.38 1.20 -9.05
C ILE A 134 -19.00 0.88 -10.51
N HIS A 135 -19.25 1.82 -11.43
CA HIS A 135 -18.87 1.73 -12.85
C HIS A 135 -17.53 2.44 -13.14
N SER A 136 -16.97 3.14 -12.15
CA SER A 136 -15.73 3.89 -12.30
C SER A 136 -14.52 2.95 -12.28
N SER A 137 -13.55 3.22 -13.13
CA SER A 137 -12.29 2.45 -13.19
C SER A 137 -11.57 2.48 -11.84
N GLY A 138 -11.04 1.34 -11.40
CA GLY A 138 -10.39 1.19 -10.10
C GLY A 138 -11.32 1.01 -8.89
N SER A 139 -12.65 1.09 -9.04
CA SER A 139 -13.58 0.78 -7.96
C SER A 139 -13.51 -0.69 -7.51
N GLY A 140 -13.05 -1.60 -8.38
CA GLY A 140 -12.74 -2.98 -8.00
C GLY A 140 -11.69 -3.09 -6.88
N TYR A 141 -10.75 -2.15 -6.80
CA TYR A 141 -9.73 -2.18 -5.75
C TYR A 141 -10.36 -1.88 -4.39
N VAL A 142 -11.36 -1.00 -4.36
CA VAL A 142 -12.07 -0.63 -3.13
C VAL A 142 -12.83 -1.84 -2.59
N LEU A 143 -13.44 -2.64 -3.47
CA LEU A 143 -14.06 -3.91 -3.11
C LEU A 143 -13.04 -4.86 -2.48
N LEU A 144 -11.88 -5.05 -3.12
CA LEU A 144 -10.78 -5.86 -2.58
C LEU A 144 -10.25 -5.30 -1.24
N HIS A 145 -10.12 -3.98 -1.12
CA HIS A 145 -9.63 -3.29 0.06
C HIS A 145 -10.49 -3.57 1.28
N HIS A 146 -11.82 -3.68 1.12
CA HIS A 146 -12.72 -3.98 2.22
C HIS A 146 -12.68 -5.44 2.69
N VAL A 147 -12.17 -6.37 1.86
CA VAL A 147 -12.08 -7.80 2.21
C VAL A 147 -10.64 -8.29 2.44
N MET A 148 -9.63 -7.45 2.20
CA MET A 148 -8.23 -7.83 2.38
C MET A 148 -7.73 -7.69 3.84
N GLY A 149 -8.50 -7.01 4.70
CA GLY A 149 -8.15 -6.77 6.10
C GLY A 149 -8.10 -8.05 6.92
N GLU A 150 -7.31 -8.07 7.99
CA GLU A 150 -7.26 -9.16 8.96
C GLU A 150 -7.42 -8.59 10.37
N THR A 151 -8.26 -9.23 11.20
CA THR A 151 -8.39 -8.89 12.62
C THR A 151 -8.27 -10.17 13.45
N ASN A 152 -7.43 -10.15 14.49
CA ASN A 152 -7.20 -11.30 15.40
C ASN A 152 -6.87 -12.63 14.67
N GLY A 153 -6.12 -12.58 13.57
CA GLY A 153 -5.74 -13.77 12.80
C GLY A 153 -6.82 -14.28 11.83
N ALA A 154 -8.01 -13.67 11.83
CA ALA A 154 -9.08 -13.99 10.89
C ALA A 154 -9.08 -13.00 9.72
N ARG A 155 -9.01 -13.55 8.50
CA ARG A 155 -8.93 -12.79 7.25
C ARG A 155 -10.31 -12.40 6.75
N GLY A 156 -10.41 -11.21 6.17
CA GLY A 156 -11.60 -10.68 5.52
C GLY A 156 -12.72 -10.28 6.47
N ILE A 157 -12.40 -10.00 7.74
CA ILE A 157 -13.38 -9.61 8.74
C ILE A 157 -13.14 -8.22 9.29
N TRP A 158 -14.24 -7.54 9.58
CA TRP A 158 -14.28 -6.30 10.35
C TRP A 158 -14.68 -6.63 11.78
N SER A 159 -14.17 -5.88 12.75
CA SER A 159 -14.48 -6.09 14.17
C SER A 159 -14.99 -4.81 14.78
N TYR A 160 -15.91 -4.95 15.72
CA TYR A 160 -16.36 -3.86 16.58
C TYR A 160 -15.40 -3.73 17.76
N VAL A 161 -15.02 -2.49 18.07
CA VAL A 161 -14.16 -2.17 19.19
C VAL A 161 -15.01 -2.10 20.45
N GLU A 162 -14.62 -2.84 21.48
CA GLU A 162 -15.24 -2.73 22.81
C GLU A 162 -15.10 -1.29 23.32
N GLY A 163 -16.21 -0.67 23.73
CA GLY A 163 -16.25 0.75 24.10
C GLY A 163 -16.22 1.73 22.91
N GLY A 164 -16.38 1.26 21.68
CA GLY A 164 -16.45 2.09 20.48
C GLY A 164 -15.08 2.52 19.92
N MET A 165 -15.08 3.07 18.71
CA MET A 165 -13.84 3.41 17.97
C MET A 165 -12.92 4.38 18.70
N GLY A 166 -13.46 5.28 19.54
CA GLY A 166 -12.68 6.18 20.37
C GLY A 166 -11.72 5.47 21.34
N SER A 167 -12.01 4.22 21.71
CA SER A 167 -11.16 3.41 22.58
C SER A 167 -9.83 3.04 21.91
N ILE A 168 -9.80 2.86 20.58
CA ILE A 168 -8.52 2.67 19.84
C ILE A 168 -7.67 3.93 19.97
N SER A 169 -8.24 5.10 19.64
CA SER A 169 -7.51 6.37 19.70
C SER A 169 -6.99 6.65 21.11
N LYS A 170 -7.80 6.35 22.14
CA LYS A 170 -7.41 6.47 23.54
C LYS A 170 -6.27 5.53 23.91
N ALA A 171 -6.33 4.26 23.50
CA ALA A 171 -5.27 3.29 23.76
C ALA A 171 -3.95 3.69 23.08
N LEU A 172 -4.00 4.18 21.84
CA LEU A 172 -2.83 4.72 21.14
C LEU A 172 -2.26 5.95 21.85
N GLY A 173 -3.12 6.85 22.32
CA GLY A 173 -2.71 8.01 23.11
C GLY A 173 -2.03 7.62 24.42
N ILE A 174 -2.59 6.66 25.16
CA ILE A 174 -1.99 6.12 26.39
C ILE A 174 -0.61 5.53 26.09
N SER A 175 -0.50 4.66 25.09
CA SER A 175 0.78 4.08 24.70
C SER A 175 1.81 5.16 24.32
N ALA A 176 1.41 6.18 23.56
CA ALA A 176 2.29 7.29 23.23
C ALA A 176 2.79 8.03 24.47
N MET A 177 1.92 8.29 25.45
CA MET A 177 2.28 8.93 26.72
C MET A 177 3.22 8.06 27.56
N GLU A 178 3.05 6.74 27.59
CA GLU A 178 3.96 5.80 28.27
C GLU A 178 5.39 5.84 27.68
N PHE A 179 5.51 6.12 26.38
CA PHE A 179 6.80 6.35 25.71
C PHE A 179 7.27 7.82 25.78
N GLY A 180 6.62 8.66 26.59
CA GLY A 180 7.04 10.04 26.86
C GLY A 180 6.50 11.09 25.89
N ALA A 181 5.50 10.76 25.06
CA ALA A 181 4.83 11.77 24.24
C ALA A 181 3.96 12.69 25.11
N VAL A 182 4.03 14.00 24.84
CA VAL A 182 3.16 14.99 25.47
C VAL A 182 1.99 15.27 24.52
N LEU A 183 0.76 14.99 24.97
CA LEU A 183 -0.46 15.21 24.19
C LEU A 183 -1.18 16.46 24.72
N VAL A 184 -1.40 17.44 23.85
CA VAL A 184 -2.06 18.71 24.18
C VAL A 184 -3.30 18.86 23.31
N THR A 185 -4.47 18.96 23.94
CA THR A 185 -5.75 19.21 23.27
C THR A 185 -6.13 20.69 23.34
N SER A 186 -7.06 21.12 22.49
CA SER A 186 -7.50 22.54 22.41
C SER A 186 -6.37 23.53 22.08
N ALA A 187 -5.32 23.05 21.41
CA ALA A 187 -4.19 23.85 20.94
C ALA A 187 -4.25 23.97 19.40
N GLU A 188 -5.08 24.88 18.92
CA GLU A 188 -5.25 25.11 17.49
C GLU A 188 -3.97 25.72 16.88
N VAL A 189 -3.49 25.14 15.77
CA VAL A 189 -2.34 25.64 15.04
C VAL A 189 -2.81 26.63 13.98
N ASN A 190 -2.35 27.87 14.06
CA ASN A 190 -2.64 28.91 13.08
C ASN A 190 -1.68 28.83 11.87
N GLN A 191 -0.39 28.57 12.11
CA GLN A 191 0.62 28.61 11.04
C GLN A 191 1.79 27.64 11.30
N ILE A 192 2.37 27.10 10.23
CA ILE A 192 3.67 26.39 10.27
C ILE A 192 4.79 27.41 10.02
N SER A 193 5.76 27.46 10.93
CA SER A 193 6.93 28.32 10.81
C SER A 193 7.95 27.73 9.83
N THR A 194 8.46 28.55 8.91
CA THR A 194 9.47 28.15 7.92
C THR A 194 10.62 29.15 7.85
N LYS A 195 11.80 28.69 7.42
CA LYS A 195 12.96 29.53 7.09
C LYS A 195 13.61 29.11 5.78
N GLU A 196 14.31 30.05 5.15
CA GLU A 196 15.15 29.75 3.99
C GLU A 196 16.27 28.78 4.33
N HIS A 197 16.57 27.91 3.37
CA HIS A 197 17.59 26.88 3.45
C HIS A 197 18.26 26.71 2.08
N PHE A 198 19.51 26.25 2.04
CA PHE A 198 20.28 26.13 0.79
C PHE A 198 19.63 25.26 -0.31
N SER A 199 18.59 24.52 0.03
CA SER A 199 17.87 23.62 -0.87
C SER A 199 16.36 23.92 -0.93
N GLY A 200 15.93 25.14 -0.60
CA GLY A 200 14.52 25.55 -0.56
C GLY A 200 14.09 26.02 0.83
N GLN A 201 12.96 25.52 1.32
CA GLN A 201 12.38 25.94 2.59
C GLN A 201 12.54 24.84 3.65
N LEU A 202 12.69 25.24 4.92
CA LEU A 202 12.85 24.34 6.07
C LEU A 202 11.82 24.70 7.14
N ALA A 203 11.01 23.74 7.58
CA ALA A 203 10.08 23.93 8.69
C ALA A 203 10.84 24.02 10.02
N THR A 204 10.41 24.93 10.91
CA THR A 204 11.09 25.23 12.19
C THR A 204 10.18 25.19 13.41
N GLY A 205 8.89 24.91 13.23
CA GLY A 205 7.92 24.90 14.31
C GLY A 205 6.50 25.22 13.83
N VAL A 206 5.64 25.55 14.77
CA VAL A 206 4.27 26.03 14.55
C VAL A 206 3.96 27.21 15.45
N VAL A 207 3.02 28.05 15.02
CA VAL A 207 2.42 29.14 15.79
C VAL A 207 0.97 28.77 16.06
N LEU A 208 0.57 28.80 17.33
CA LEU A 208 -0.82 28.53 17.75
C LEU A 208 -1.73 29.73 17.51
N SER A 209 -3.04 29.53 17.54
CA SER A 209 -4.04 30.61 17.38
C SER A 209 -3.95 31.69 18.46
N ASP A 210 -3.41 31.38 19.64
CA ASP A 210 -3.15 32.34 20.72
C ASP A 210 -1.82 33.11 20.57
N GLY A 211 -1.07 32.85 19.49
CA GLY A 211 0.23 33.46 19.21
C GLY A 211 1.43 32.73 19.82
N THR A 212 1.22 31.64 20.57
CA THR A 212 2.31 30.86 21.15
C THR A 212 3.17 30.19 20.07
N GLU A 213 4.48 30.35 20.14
CA GLU A 213 5.43 29.70 19.22
C GLU A 213 5.98 28.39 19.80
N VAL A 214 5.76 27.29 19.06
CA VAL A 214 6.32 25.98 19.38
C VAL A 214 7.42 25.64 18.38
N LYS A 215 8.68 25.67 18.83
CA LYS A 215 9.84 25.37 17.98
C LYS A 215 10.04 23.87 17.84
N ALA A 216 10.24 23.40 16.61
CA ALA A 216 10.49 22.00 16.32
C ALA A 216 11.48 21.84 15.16
N ARG A 217 12.29 20.78 15.21
CA ARG A 217 13.22 20.44 14.12
C ARG A 217 12.52 19.79 12.92
N ALA A 218 11.32 19.27 13.14
CA ALA A 218 10.46 18.71 12.14
C ALA A 218 9.00 18.95 12.52
N VAL A 219 8.16 19.18 11.52
CA VAL A 219 6.71 19.29 11.67
C VAL A 219 6.08 18.13 10.91
N LEU A 220 5.20 17.39 11.57
CA LEU A 220 4.46 16.29 10.97
C LEU A 220 2.99 16.68 10.96
N SER A 221 2.45 17.02 9.79
CA SER A 221 1.04 17.36 9.67
C SER A 221 0.20 16.11 9.43
N ASN A 222 -0.72 15.85 10.37
CA ASN A 222 -1.80 14.88 10.18
C ASN A 222 -3.07 15.55 9.61
N ALA A 223 -3.14 16.88 9.59
CA ALA A 223 -4.24 17.58 8.95
C ALA A 223 -4.29 17.26 7.45
N THR A 224 -5.45 17.49 6.83
CA THR A 224 -5.61 17.24 5.40
C THR A 224 -4.66 18.09 4.55
N PRO A 225 -4.38 17.68 3.30
CA PRO A 225 -3.50 18.44 2.41
C PRO A 225 -3.99 19.86 2.15
N HIS A 226 -5.30 20.08 2.09
CA HIS A 226 -5.87 21.42 1.92
C HIS A 226 -5.61 22.30 3.14
N VAL A 227 -5.94 21.84 4.36
CA VAL A 227 -5.63 22.58 5.60
C VAL A 227 -4.11 22.84 5.69
N THR A 228 -3.29 21.80 5.53
CA THR A 228 -1.84 21.92 5.67
C THR A 228 -1.25 22.90 4.66
N PHE A 229 -1.52 22.73 3.36
CA PHE A 229 -0.80 23.47 2.32
C PHE A 229 -1.48 24.77 1.88
N GLN A 230 -2.78 24.95 2.14
CA GLN A 230 -3.49 26.17 1.77
C GLN A 230 -3.81 27.06 2.97
N LYS A 231 -4.02 26.50 4.17
CA LYS A 231 -4.34 27.28 5.37
C LYS A 231 -3.13 27.50 6.29
N LEU A 232 -2.34 26.45 6.55
CA LEU A 232 -1.26 26.51 7.56
C LEU A 232 0.11 26.94 7.03
N ILE A 233 0.39 26.83 5.73
CA ILE A 233 1.65 27.31 5.14
C ILE A 233 1.49 28.77 4.69
N PRO A 234 2.45 29.67 4.99
CA PRO A 234 2.39 31.05 4.51
C PRO A 234 2.33 31.18 2.99
N GLU A 235 1.65 32.22 2.51
CA GLU A 235 1.56 32.51 1.07
C GLU A 235 2.95 32.74 0.45
N GLY A 236 3.11 32.35 -0.82
CA GLY A 236 4.35 32.55 -1.59
C GLY A 236 5.47 31.52 -1.32
N ILE A 237 5.33 30.65 -0.33
CA ILE A 237 6.34 29.64 0.03
C ILE A 237 6.31 28.42 -0.90
N LEU A 238 5.11 28.01 -1.35
CA LEU A 238 4.93 26.80 -2.15
C LEU A 238 4.95 27.10 -3.66
N PRO A 239 5.50 26.20 -4.50
CA PRO A 239 5.42 26.33 -5.95
C PRO A 239 3.96 26.37 -6.44
N ASN A 240 3.65 27.29 -7.36
CA ASN A 240 2.30 27.43 -7.93
C ASN A 240 1.76 26.13 -8.55
N THR A 241 2.64 25.33 -9.18
CA THR A 241 2.29 24.04 -9.78
C THR A 241 1.86 23.00 -8.74
N PHE A 242 2.36 23.09 -7.51
CA PHE A 242 1.95 22.24 -6.40
C PHE A 242 0.61 22.68 -5.83
N LEU A 243 0.45 23.99 -5.55
CA LEU A 243 -0.80 24.55 -5.02
C LEU A 243 -2.00 24.28 -5.93
N GLN A 244 -1.84 24.42 -7.25
CA GLN A 244 -2.91 24.13 -8.21
C GLN A 244 -3.38 22.67 -8.13
N LYS A 245 -2.47 21.71 -7.89
CA LYS A 245 -2.82 20.29 -7.73
C LYS A 245 -3.52 19.99 -6.41
N ILE A 246 -3.22 20.73 -5.34
CA ILE A 246 -3.96 20.57 -4.08
C ILE A 246 -5.39 21.11 -4.24
N LYS A 247 -5.59 22.17 -5.03
CA LYS A 247 -6.91 22.77 -5.28
C LYS A 247 -7.85 21.90 -6.11
N THR A 248 -7.32 20.97 -6.92
CA THR A 248 -8.15 20.08 -7.75
C THR A 248 -8.75 18.90 -7.00
N ILE A 249 -8.45 18.73 -5.70
CA ILE A 249 -9.03 17.64 -4.91
C ILE A 249 -10.51 17.98 -4.63
N ASN A 250 -11.43 17.05 -4.92
CA ASN A 250 -12.88 17.23 -4.78
C ASN A 250 -13.38 16.85 -3.37
N TYR A 251 -14.32 17.65 -2.85
CA TYR A 251 -14.63 17.77 -1.42
C TYR A 251 -16.12 18.05 -1.10
N LYS A 252 -17.07 17.98 -2.04
CA LYS A 252 -18.48 18.40 -1.81
C LYS A 252 -19.48 17.24 -1.61
N SER A 253 -20.53 17.44 -0.79
CA SER A 253 -21.83 16.72 -0.87
C SER A 253 -23.01 17.62 -0.45
N ASN A 254 -24.22 17.36 -0.99
CA ASN A 254 -25.48 18.09 -0.72
C ASN A 254 -26.48 17.23 0.10
N ASP A 255 -27.50 17.92 0.62
CA ASP A 255 -28.56 17.57 1.60
C ASP A 255 -29.19 16.15 1.48
N PHE A 256 -28.80 15.24 2.39
CA PHE A 256 -29.02 13.79 2.31
C PHE A 256 -29.93 13.22 3.42
N SER A 257 -30.00 13.88 4.59
CA SER A 257 -30.70 13.37 5.78
C SER A 257 -32.19 13.17 5.56
N SER A 258 -32.86 14.16 4.97
CA SER A 258 -34.31 14.12 4.72
C SER A 258 -34.68 12.98 3.76
N CYS A 259 -33.83 12.69 2.78
CA CYS A 259 -34.01 11.55 1.88
C CYS A 259 -33.85 10.22 2.63
N CYS A 260 -32.87 10.11 3.53
CA CYS A 260 -32.64 8.90 4.32
C CYS A 260 -33.80 8.60 5.26
N PHE A 261 -34.32 9.59 5.99
CA PHE A 261 -35.41 9.38 6.94
C PHE A 261 -36.69 8.91 6.23
N ASN A 262 -37.04 9.56 5.10
CA ASN A 262 -38.18 9.14 4.30
C ASN A 262 -38.01 7.71 3.76
N LEU A 263 -36.81 7.36 3.29
CA LEU A 263 -36.54 6.01 2.81
C LEU A 263 -36.62 4.96 3.93
N ILE A 264 -36.10 5.27 5.12
CA ILE A 264 -36.16 4.34 6.25
C ILE A 264 -37.61 4.14 6.70
N ASP A 265 -38.45 5.18 6.71
CA ASP A 265 -39.87 5.07 7.02
C ASP A 265 -40.63 4.16 6.05
N GLU A 266 -40.21 4.05 4.78
CA GLU A 266 -40.81 3.10 3.83
C GLU A 266 -40.63 1.64 4.27
N TYR A 267 -39.50 1.31 4.92
CA TYR A 267 -39.18 -0.06 5.37
C TYR A 267 -39.41 -0.29 6.87
N ALA A 268 -39.42 0.77 7.66
CA ALA A 268 -39.65 0.77 9.10
C ALA A 268 -40.64 1.89 9.46
N PRO A 269 -41.96 1.71 9.22
CA PRO A 269 -42.95 2.75 9.43
C PRO A 269 -42.96 3.25 10.89
N GLY A 270 -42.81 4.57 11.05
CA GLY A 270 -42.73 5.22 12.36
C GLY A 270 -41.30 5.38 12.87
N PHE A 271 -40.30 5.11 12.05
CA PHE A 271 -38.91 5.41 12.36
C PHE A 271 -38.72 6.91 12.59
N THR A 272 -39.15 7.77 11.66
CA THR A 272 -38.94 9.23 11.80
C THR A 272 -39.65 9.79 13.02
N SER A 273 -40.86 9.30 13.34
CA SER A 273 -41.61 9.72 14.54
C SER A 273 -41.03 9.17 15.85
N SER A 274 -40.15 8.16 15.79
CA SER A 274 -39.42 7.62 16.94
C SER A 274 -38.09 8.34 17.24
N ILE A 275 -37.63 9.21 16.32
CA ILE A 275 -36.38 9.97 16.50
C ILE A 275 -36.56 11.00 17.62
N ILE A 276 -35.87 10.79 18.74
CA ILE A 276 -35.82 11.73 19.87
C ILE A 276 -34.89 12.90 19.56
N ASN A 277 -33.77 12.63 18.90
CA ASN A 277 -32.82 13.63 18.39
C ASN A 277 -31.97 13.01 17.28
N TYR A 278 -31.40 13.83 16.40
CA TYR A 278 -30.42 13.39 15.42
C TYR A 278 -29.34 14.46 15.22
N GLU A 279 -28.14 14.02 14.87
CA GLU A 279 -27.05 14.87 14.46
C GLU A 279 -26.59 14.39 13.08
N MET A 280 -26.49 15.33 12.14
CA MET A 280 -25.92 15.06 10.82
C MET A 280 -24.61 15.83 10.73
N LEU A 281 -23.51 15.09 10.50
CA LEU A 281 -22.21 15.67 10.20
C LEU A 281 -22.02 15.63 8.68
N THR A 282 -22.29 16.76 8.03
CA THR A 282 -22.07 16.95 6.59
C THR A 282 -20.58 17.14 6.30
N PRO A 283 -20.14 17.05 5.03
CA PRO A 283 -18.73 17.28 4.71
C PRO A 283 -18.15 18.62 5.19
N PRO A 284 -18.90 19.77 5.12
CA PRO A 284 -18.50 21.00 5.80
C PRO A 284 -18.30 20.82 7.31
N ASP A 285 -19.22 20.15 8.00
CA ASP A 285 -19.11 19.90 9.45
C ASP A 285 -17.89 19.03 9.77
N LEU A 286 -17.64 17.99 8.96
CA LEU A 286 -16.45 17.14 9.11
C LEU A 286 -15.15 17.90 8.85
N GLU A 287 -15.16 18.84 7.91
CA GLU A 287 -14.01 19.72 7.65
C GLU A 287 -13.76 20.68 8.81
N GLU A 288 -14.81 21.30 9.34
CA GLU A 288 -14.73 22.24 10.46
C GLU A 288 -14.32 21.54 11.77
N ILE A 289 -14.99 20.44 12.11
CA ILE A 289 -14.83 19.76 13.40
C ILE A 289 -13.54 18.93 13.44
N PHE A 290 -13.21 18.24 12.35
CA PHE A 290 -12.12 17.26 12.33
C PHE A 290 -10.94 17.65 11.42
N GLY A 291 -11.01 18.79 10.73
CA GLY A 291 -10.00 19.19 9.74
C GLY A 291 -9.99 18.29 8.50
N LEU A 292 -11.04 17.48 8.31
CA LEU A 292 -11.21 16.58 7.17
C LEU A 292 -11.74 17.37 5.98
N THR A 293 -10.85 18.02 5.23
CA THR A 293 -11.27 18.77 4.03
C THR A 293 -12.21 17.95 3.15
N GLY A 294 -13.35 18.56 2.87
CA GLY A 294 -14.47 17.96 2.15
C GLY A 294 -15.04 16.68 2.73
N GLY A 295 -14.94 16.50 4.04
CA GLY A 295 -15.43 15.33 4.76
C GLY A 295 -14.81 14.00 4.37
N ASN A 296 -13.70 13.99 3.63
CA ASN A 296 -13.10 12.73 3.19
C ASN A 296 -12.24 12.12 4.31
N ILE A 297 -12.76 11.10 4.99
CA ILE A 297 -12.10 10.38 6.09
C ILE A 297 -10.78 9.70 5.70
N PHE A 298 -10.55 9.47 4.41
CA PHE A 298 -9.30 8.93 3.90
C PHE A 298 -8.26 10.03 3.64
N HIS A 299 -8.61 11.32 3.75
CA HIS A 299 -7.80 12.50 3.40
C HIS A 299 -7.49 12.57 1.89
N GLY A 300 -8.50 12.24 1.08
CA GLY A 300 -8.46 12.21 -0.39
C GLY A 300 -8.89 10.85 -0.92
N ALA A 301 -9.57 10.82 -2.06
CA ALA A 301 -10.17 9.62 -2.64
C ALA A 301 -9.17 8.47 -2.81
N MET A 302 -9.65 7.24 -2.63
CA MET A 302 -8.87 6.01 -2.82
C MET A 302 -8.96 5.44 -4.25
N GLY A 303 -9.10 6.33 -5.25
CA GLY A 303 -8.98 5.95 -6.66
C GLY A 303 -7.57 5.45 -6.99
N LEU A 304 -7.39 4.89 -8.19
CA LEU A 304 -6.10 4.36 -8.65
C LEU A 304 -4.96 5.39 -8.56
N ASP A 305 -5.26 6.66 -8.80
CA ASP A 305 -4.35 7.79 -8.71
C ASP A 305 -4.11 8.28 -7.27
N GLY A 306 -4.90 7.80 -6.31
CA GLY A 306 -4.87 8.17 -4.90
C GLY A 306 -4.41 7.06 -3.94
N VAL A 307 -3.84 5.94 -4.42
CA VAL A 307 -3.44 4.80 -3.57
C VAL A 307 -1.98 4.39 -3.75
N PHE A 308 -1.43 3.66 -2.77
CA PHE A 308 -0.05 3.15 -2.76
C PHE A 308 1.00 4.22 -3.10
N LEU A 309 1.81 4.00 -4.14
CA LEU A 309 2.95 4.84 -4.52
C LEU A 309 2.52 6.16 -5.18
N LEU A 310 1.22 6.30 -5.46
CA LEU A 310 0.64 7.49 -6.07
C LEU A 310 0.07 8.45 -5.00
N ARG A 311 0.08 8.02 -3.72
CA ARG A 311 -0.40 8.79 -2.58
C ARG A 311 0.76 9.43 -1.77
N PRO A 312 0.70 10.72 -1.39
CA PRO A 312 -0.37 11.70 -1.69
C PRO A 312 -0.41 12.12 -3.16
N LEU A 313 0.75 12.08 -3.83
CA LEU A 313 0.92 12.38 -5.25
C LEU A 313 2.02 11.47 -5.80
N LYS A 314 1.95 11.16 -7.10
CA LYS A 314 3.01 10.43 -7.81
C LYS A 314 4.38 11.06 -7.57
N GLY A 315 5.34 10.25 -7.13
CA GLY A 315 6.72 10.69 -6.83
C GLY A 315 6.92 11.23 -5.41
N TRP A 316 5.85 11.37 -4.61
CA TRP A 316 5.88 11.92 -3.25
C TRP A 316 5.44 10.91 -2.17
N SER A 317 5.39 9.61 -2.50
CA SER A 317 5.03 8.54 -1.54
C SER A 317 6.11 8.23 -0.52
N SER A 318 7.21 8.98 -0.50
CA SER A 318 8.36 8.77 0.39
C SER A 318 8.21 9.44 1.77
N TYR A 319 7.02 9.99 2.08
CA TYR A 319 6.68 10.75 3.29
C TYR A 319 7.34 12.14 3.40
N ARG A 320 8.43 12.38 2.66
CA ARG A 320 9.11 13.69 2.57
C ARG A 320 8.32 14.66 1.72
N THR A 321 8.40 15.94 2.04
CA THR A 321 7.82 17.04 1.25
C THR A 321 8.92 17.89 0.59
N PRO A 322 8.59 18.84 -0.30
CA PRO A 322 9.57 19.80 -0.82
C PRO A 322 10.22 20.65 0.27
N ILE A 323 9.57 20.79 1.43
CA ILE A 323 10.09 21.51 2.59
C ILE A 323 10.88 20.51 3.44
N LYS A 324 12.18 20.77 3.61
CA LYS A 324 13.01 19.91 4.48
C LYS A 324 12.47 19.96 5.91
N GLY A 325 12.50 18.82 6.59
CA GLY A 325 11.96 18.70 7.95
C GLY A 325 10.43 18.63 8.04
N LEU A 326 9.69 18.81 6.94
CA LEU A 326 8.24 18.63 6.89
C LEU A 326 7.89 17.28 6.24
N TYR A 327 7.09 16.48 6.94
CA TYR A 327 6.67 15.14 6.50
C TYR A 327 5.14 14.98 6.59
N ILE A 328 4.58 14.09 5.79
CA ILE A 328 3.16 13.72 5.84
C ILE A 328 3.03 12.33 6.45
N CYS A 329 2.24 12.19 7.51
CA CYS A 329 2.09 10.93 8.26
C CYS A 329 0.64 10.43 8.41
N GLY A 330 -0.34 11.17 7.90
CA GLY A 330 -1.76 10.84 8.04
C GLY A 330 -2.33 9.93 6.95
N SER A 331 -3.65 9.72 6.98
CA SER A 331 -4.41 8.90 6.01
C SER A 331 -4.18 9.32 4.55
N GLY A 332 -3.73 10.56 4.33
CA GLY A 332 -3.35 11.12 3.05
C GLY A 332 -2.02 10.61 2.49
N ALA A 333 -1.28 9.76 3.21
CA ALA A 333 0.02 9.23 2.80
C ALA A 333 -0.02 7.71 2.51
N HIS A 334 1.03 7.22 1.83
CA HIS A 334 1.22 5.80 1.56
C HIS A 334 1.10 4.95 2.85
N PRO A 335 0.47 3.75 2.84
CA PRO A 335 -0.11 3.06 1.68
C PRO A 335 -1.54 3.46 1.29
N GLY A 336 -2.26 4.15 2.16
CA GLY A 336 -3.68 4.47 2.00
C GLY A 336 -4.28 4.94 3.33
N GLY A 337 -5.51 5.43 3.27
CA GLY A 337 -6.24 5.87 4.47
C GLY A 337 -6.88 4.71 5.25
N GLY A 338 -7.55 5.06 6.35
CA GLY A 338 -8.16 4.09 7.26
C GLY A 338 -7.34 3.87 8.54
N VAL A 339 -7.89 3.13 9.49
CA VAL A 339 -7.35 2.97 10.85
C VAL A 339 -6.26 1.89 10.90
N THR A 340 -5.26 1.98 10.03
CA THR A 340 -4.20 0.97 9.90
C THR A 340 -2.93 1.28 10.71
N GLY A 341 -2.73 2.55 11.07
CA GLY A 341 -1.48 3.05 11.65
C GLY A 341 -0.25 2.96 10.73
N ALA A 342 -0.41 2.45 9.50
CA ALA A 342 0.69 2.20 8.59
C ALA A 342 1.36 3.48 8.07
N PRO A 343 0.61 4.55 7.68
CA PRO A 343 1.23 5.81 7.25
C PRO A 343 2.11 6.43 8.35
N GLY A 344 1.62 6.49 9.59
CA GLY A 344 2.36 7.00 10.74
C GLY A 344 3.62 6.20 11.04
N ARG A 345 3.52 4.87 11.14
CA ARG A 345 4.67 3.97 11.38
C ARG A 345 5.75 4.12 10.32
N ASN A 346 5.35 4.18 9.06
CA ASN A 346 6.30 4.26 7.94
C ASN A 346 6.96 5.65 7.88
N CYS A 347 6.20 6.72 8.10
CA CYS A 347 6.73 8.08 8.20
C CYS A 347 7.76 8.19 9.34
N ALA A 348 7.45 7.67 10.53
CA ALA A 348 8.37 7.67 11.66
C ALA A 348 9.72 6.99 11.32
N ARG A 349 9.71 5.86 10.61
CA ARG A 349 10.95 5.19 10.14
C ARG A 349 11.76 6.05 9.17
N VAL A 350 11.10 6.85 8.34
CA VAL A 350 11.77 7.80 7.43
C VAL A 350 12.40 8.94 8.24
N VAL A 351 11.65 9.54 9.18
CA VAL A 351 12.16 10.60 10.06
C VAL A 351 13.34 10.13 10.91
N ILE A 352 13.32 8.90 11.43
CA ILE A 352 14.45 8.30 12.19
C ILE A 352 15.70 8.14 11.33
N LYS A 353 15.55 7.86 10.03
CA LYS A 353 16.70 7.80 9.10
C LYS A 353 17.24 9.20 8.82
N ASP A 354 16.36 10.17 8.66
CA ASP A 354 16.73 11.55 8.32
C ASP A 354 17.30 12.31 9.52
N THR A 355 16.93 11.95 10.76
CA THR A 355 17.53 12.52 11.98
C THR A 355 19.03 12.23 12.12
N LYS A 356 19.54 11.14 11.52
CA LYS A 356 20.99 10.91 11.40
C LYS A 356 21.70 11.92 10.48
N ILE A 357 20.96 12.58 9.58
CA ILE A 357 21.46 13.61 8.66
C ILE A 357 21.40 15.01 9.33
N PHE A 358 20.49 15.22 10.28
CA PHE A 358 20.36 16.50 11.00
C PHE A 358 21.24 16.61 12.26
N LEU A 359 21.79 15.49 12.74
CA LEU A 359 22.67 15.41 13.92
C LEU A 359 24.16 15.26 13.56
N GLY A 360 24.49 15.21 12.26
CA GLY A 360 25.86 15.15 11.74
C GLY A 360 26.40 16.52 11.40
#